data_AF-A0A1H7R3W3-F1
#
_entry.id   AF-A0A1H7R3W3-F1
#
_cell.length_a   1.000
_cell.length_b   1.000
_cell.length_c   1.000
_cell.angle_alpha   90.00
_cell.angle_beta   90.00
_cell.angle_gamma   90.00
#
_symmetry.space_group_name_H-M   'P 1'
#
loop_
_entity.id
_entity.type
_entity.pdbx_description
1 polymer ?
#
loop_
_entity_poly.entity_id
_entity_poly.type
_entity_poly.pdbx_seq_one_letter_code
_entity_poly.pdbx_strand_id
1 'polypeptide(L)'
;MAEVQASPRFRRLCDQFSSILGGTEHEITKGPVCFVSRNRRVNASILGRRTTSPLIRYQLFSFESLDSSGRALCLGETALFQGQVNRLLSNLRKNGIKVTAVHNHWLFENPRLMYVHWESVDDPIAFARKVKRSIAFLG
;
A
#
# COMPACT_ATOMS: atom_id res chain seq x y z
N MET A 1 19.57 17.46 -5.16
CA MET A 1 18.52 17.27 -4.14
C MET A 1 19.22 16.87 -2.86
N ALA A 2 18.98 17.55 -1.73
CA ALA A 2 19.64 17.22 -0.47
C ALA A 2 19.28 15.80 -0.05
N GLU A 3 20.28 15.02 0.38
CA GLU A 3 20.07 13.66 0.85
C GLU A 3 19.13 13.69 2.07
N VAL A 4 18.07 12.89 2.05
CA VAL A 4 17.16 12.79 3.18
C VAL A 4 17.92 12.18 4.36
N GLN A 5 18.10 12.97 5.43
CA GLN A 5 18.72 12.48 6.67
C GLN A 5 17.76 11.53 7.40
N ALA A 6 17.83 10.25 7.05
CA ALA A 6 17.19 9.16 7.78
C ALA A 6 18.25 8.34 8.52
N SER A 7 17.97 7.98 9.77
CA SER A 7 18.88 7.18 10.60
C SER A 7 19.14 5.79 9.97
N PRO A 8 20.30 5.16 10.20
CA PRO A 8 20.56 3.80 9.72
C PRO A 8 19.52 2.78 10.18
N ARG A 9 18.95 2.98 11.38
CA ARG A 9 17.86 2.13 11.90
C ARG A 9 16.58 2.29 11.06
N PHE A 10 16.20 3.52 10.73
CA PHE A 10 15.01 3.78 9.91
C PHE A 10 15.17 3.21 8.50
N ARG A 11 16.35 3.36 7.89
CA ARG A 11 16.66 2.79 6.57
C ARG A 11 16.48 1.27 6.56
N ARG A 12 17.10 0.56 7.52
CA ARG A 12 16.91 -0.91 7.66
C ARG A 12 15.45 -1.32 7.87
N LEU A 13 14.69 -0.53 8.63
CA LEU A 13 13.27 -0.79 8.85
C LEU A 13 12.47 -0.64 7.55
N CYS A 14 12.79 0.38 6.74
CA CYS A 14 12.17 0.60 5.44
C CYS A 14 12.50 -0.53 4.46
N ASP A 15 13.75 -1.01 4.44
CA ASP A 15 14.17 -2.16 3.62
C ASP A 15 13.37 -3.42 3.97
N GLN A 16 13.22 -3.71 5.28
CA GLN A 16 12.46 -4.86 5.77
C GLN A 16 10.97 -4.73 5.46
N PHE A 17 10.39 -3.54 5.68
CA PHE A 17 9.02 -3.22 5.36
C PHE A 17 8.71 -3.47 3.88
N SER A 18 9.57 -2.95 3.00
CA SER A 18 9.51 -3.15 1.55
C SER A 18 9.61 -4.63 1.17
N SER A 19 10.59 -5.34 1.73
CA SER A 19 10.78 -6.78 1.47
C SER A 19 9.55 -7.63 1.83
N ILE A 20 8.94 -7.40 3.00
CA ILE A 20 7.76 -8.14 3.45
C ILE A 20 6.56 -7.91 2.52
N LEU A 21 6.35 -6.67 2.11
CA LEU A 21 5.25 -6.32 1.21
C LEU A 21 5.49 -6.87 -0.20
N GLY A 22 6.75 -7.16 -0.57
CA GLY A 22 7.15 -7.50 -1.92
C GLY A 22 7.20 -6.25 -2.79
N GLY A 23 7.71 -5.15 -2.22
CA GLY A 23 7.93 -3.89 -2.90
C GLY A 23 8.87 -4.04 -4.08
N THR A 24 8.54 -3.39 -5.18
CA THR A 24 9.39 -3.29 -6.38
C THR A 24 10.29 -2.06 -6.32
N GLU A 25 9.79 -0.98 -5.71
CA GLU A 25 10.52 0.26 -5.49
C GLU A 25 10.18 0.76 -4.09
N HIS A 26 11.12 1.46 -3.46
CA HIS A 26 10.87 2.17 -2.23
C HIS A 26 11.80 3.38 -2.11
N GLU A 27 11.35 4.40 -1.39
CA GLU A 27 12.11 5.61 -1.12
C GLU A 27 11.84 6.12 0.29
N ILE A 28 12.75 6.96 0.79
CA ILE A 28 12.58 7.66 2.06
C ILE A 28 12.51 9.15 1.78
N THR A 29 11.39 9.78 2.12
CA THR A 29 11.17 11.22 1.93
C THR A 29 11.35 11.99 3.24
N LYS A 30 11.35 13.33 3.18
CA LYS A 30 11.52 14.21 4.35
C LYS A 30 10.39 13.98 5.37
N GLY A 31 10.73 13.74 6.63
CA GLY A 31 9.73 13.41 7.66
C GLY A 31 10.30 12.63 8.85
N PRO A 32 11.09 11.56 8.69
CA PRO A 32 11.21 10.69 7.51
C PRO A 32 9.94 9.86 7.27
N VAL A 33 9.63 9.57 6.00
CA VAL A 33 8.55 8.64 5.61
C VAL A 33 9.14 7.57 4.71
N CYS A 34 8.95 6.29 5.05
CA CYS A 34 9.24 5.19 4.14
C CYS A 34 8.03 5.00 3.23
N PHE A 35 8.23 5.11 1.91
CA PHE A 35 7.21 4.87 0.90
C PHE A 35 7.60 3.66 0.06
N VAL A 36 6.68 2.73 -0.11
CA VAL A 36 6.89 1.48 -0.87
C VAL A 36 5.81 1.35 -1.93
N SER A 37 6.23 1.05 -3.15
CA SER A 37 5.34 0.63 -4.23
C SER A 37 5.54 -0.85 -4.54
N ARG A 38 4.44 -1.56 -4.75
CA ARG A 38 4.42 -2.93 -5.27
C ARG A 38 3.66 -2.94 -6.58
N ASN A 39 4.33 -3.30 -7.66
CA ASN A 39 3.70 -3.45 -8.96
C ASN A 39 2.95 -4.79 -9.04
N ARG A 40 1.66 -4.75 -9.43
CA ARG A 40 0.87 -5.94 -9.77
C ARG A 40 0.39 -5.88 -11.22
N ARG A 41 0.07 -7.06 -11.77
CA ARG A 41 -0.62 -7.15 -13.05
C ARG A 41 -2.11 -6.90 -12.85
N VAL A 42 -2.67 -6.00 -13.64
CA VAL A 42 -4.09 -5.66 -13.62
C VAL A 42 -4.59 -5.72 -15.05
N ASN A 43 -5.57 -6.55 -15.31
CA ASN A 43 -6.16 -6.66 -16.64
C ASN A 43 -7.41 -5.76 -16.71
N ALA A 44 -7.19 -4.48 -17.02
CA ALA A 44 -8.25 -3.51 -17.19
C ALA A 44 -8.00 -2.64 -18.43
N SER A 45 -9.05 -2.01 -18.92
CA SER A 45 -9.00 -0.93 -19.90
C SER A 45 -9.61 0.34 -19.32
N ILE A 46 -9.23 1.49 -19.88
CA ILE A 46 -9.84 2.80 -19.66
C ILE A 46 -10.04 3.42 -21.04
N LEU A 47 -11.23 3.95 -21.33
CA LEU A 47 -11.58 4.47 -22.66
C LEU A 47 -11.28 3.45 -23.79
N GLY A 48 -11.53 2.17 -23.52
CA GLY A 48 -11.29 1.07 -24.46
C GLY A 48 -9.81 0.74 -24.72
N ARG A 49 -8.85 1.36 -24.02
CA ARG A 49 -7.41 1.07 -24.14
C ARG A 49 -6.93 0.27 -22.93
N ARG A 50 -6.21 -0.82 -23.17
CA ARG A 50 -5.59 -1.61 -22.10
C ARG A 50 -4.59 -0.75 -21.36
N THR A 51 -4.69 -0.67 -20.03
CA THR A 51 -3.80 0.14 -19.22
C THR A 51 -2.66 -0.68 -18.63
N THR A 52 -1.46 -0.12 -18.66
CA THR A 52 -0.28 -0.61 -17.95
C THR A 52 0.24 0.44 -16.95
N SER A 53 -0.55 1.48 -16.69
CA SER A 53 -0.15 2.64 -15.89
C SER A 53 0.10 2.28 -14.42
N PRO A 54 1.18 2.80 -13.81
CA PRO A 54 1.42 2.73 -12.36
C PRO A 54 0.25 3.18 -11.51
N LEU A 55 -0.55 4.15 -11.99
CA LEU A 55 -1.71 4.71 -11.27
C LEU A 55 -2.81 3.68 -10.92
N ILE A 56 -2.75 2.49 -11.52
CA ILE A 56 -3.71 1.38 -11.28
C ILE A 56 -2.98 0.13 -10.81
N ARG A 57 -1.77 -0.09 -11.32
CA ARG A 57 -0.98 -1.29 -11.04
C ARG A 57 -0.25 -1.23 -9.73
N TYR A 58 -0.02 -0.06 -9.15
CA TYR A 58 0.71 0.02 -7.89
C TYR A 58 -0.22 -0.27 -6.71
N GLN A 59 0.31 -1.03 -5.76
CA GLN A 59 -0.13 -1.02 -4.37
C GLN A 59 0.86 -0.16 -3.63
N LEU A 60 0.37 0.80 -2.86
CA LEU A 60 1.18 1.80 -2.18
C LEU A 60 1.09 1.56 -0.69
N PHE A 61 2.22 1.68 0.00
CA PHE A 61 2.30 1.52 1.44
C PHE A 61 3.28 2.54 1.99
N SER A 62 3.04 3.01 3.21
CA SER A 62 4.00 3.85 3.90
C SER A 62 3.95 3.66 5.40
N PHE A 63 5.04 4.07 6.05
CA PHE A 63 5.03 4.40 7.47
C PHE A 63 5.86 5.66 7.74
N GLU A 64 5.42 6.46 8.70
CA GLU A 64 6.08 7.71 9.11
C GLU A 64 7.15 7.48 10.20
N SER A 65 7.67 8.55 10.78
CA SER A 65 8.58 8.49 11.92
C SER A 65 7.98 7.70 13.09
N LEU A 66 8.85 6.96 13.80
CA LEU A 66 8.45 6.17 14.97
C LEU A 66 8.24 7.06 16.21
N ASP A 67 7.20 6.75 16.99
CA ASP A 67 7.01 7.27 18.34
C ASP A 67 7.95 6.58 19.37
N SER A 68 7.87 6.99 20.63
CA SER A 68 8.67 6.42 21.72
C SER A 68 8.39 4.93 21.99
N SER A 69 7.25 4.42 21.54
CA SER A 69 6.87 3.01 21.65
C SER A 69 7.26 2.21 20.40
N GLY A 70 7.93 2.82 19.42
CA GLY A 70 8.34 2.18 18.18
C GLY A 70 7.20 1.99 17.16
N ARG A 71 6.09 2.70 17.31
CA ARG A 71 4.95 2.64 16.39
C ARG A 71 4.94 3.85 15.46
N ALA A 72 4.35 3.71 14.29
CA ALA A 72 4.17 4.79 13.33
C ALA A 72 2.76 4.79 12.75
N LEU A 73 2.35 5.94 12.22
CA LEU A 73 1.24 6.00 11.29
C LEU A 73 1.63 5.23 10.03
N CYS A 74 0.89 4.17 9.74
CA CYS A 74 1.08 3.28 8.60
C CYS A 74 -0.15 3.37 7.69
N LEU A 75 0.09 3.57 6.40
CA LEU A 75 -0.96 3.74 5.39
C LEU A 75 -0.82 2.71 4.28
N GLY A 76 -1.93 2.39 3.64
CA GLY A 76 -1.91 1.64 2.40
C GLY A 76 -3.09 1.92 1.49
N GLU A 77 -2.83 1.79 0.21
CA GLU A 77 -3.79 1.99 -0.87
C GLU A 77 -3.58 0.94 -1.96
N THR A 78 -4.68 0.44 -2.52
CA THR A 78 -4.60 -0.32 -3.77
C THR A 78 -5.86 -0.19 -4.60
N ALA A 79 -5.69 -0.14 -5.91
CA ALA A 79 -6.78 -0.43 -6.83
C ALA A 79 -7.10 -1.94 -6.82
N LEU A 80 -8.33 -2.32 -7.13
CA LEU A 80 -8.77 -3.70 -7.33
C LEU A 80 -10.06 -3.75 -8.13
N PHE A 81 -10.49 -4.93 -8.57
CA PHE A 81 -11.78 -5.07 -9.22
C PHE A 81 -12.91 -4.95 -8.21
N GLN A 82 -14.07 -4.42 -8.60
CA GLN A 82 -15.22 -4.24 -7.70
C GLN A 82 -15.59 -5.53 -6.95
N GLY A 83 -15.60 -6.68 -7.61
CA GLY A 83 -15.89 -7.98 -6.98
C GLY A 83 -14.86 -8.43 -5.92
N GLN A 84 -13.68 -7.79 -5.86
CA GLN A 84 -12.62 -8.10 -4.90
C GLN A 84 -12.68 -7.24 -3.63
N VAL A 85 -13.48 -6.16 -3.63
CA VAL A 85 -13.55 -5.16 -2.55
C VAL A 85 -13.88 -5.81 -1.22
N ASN A 86 -15.01 -6.52 -1.11
CA ASN A 86 -15.45 -7.09 0.16
C ASN A 86 -14.46 -8.11 0.75
N ARG A 87 -13.73 -8.85 -0.11
CA ARG A 87 -12.69 -9.78 0.34
C ARG A 87 -11.52 -9.03 0.98
N LEU A 88 -11.04 -7.95 0.35
CA LEU A 88 -9.97 -7.12 0.93
C LEU A 88 -10.42 -6.48 2.25
N LEU A 89 -11.60 -5.87 2.27
CA LEU A 89 -12.17 -5.24 3.47
C LEU A 89 -12.26 -6.23 4.64
N SER A 90 -12.77 -7.43 4.37
CA SER A 90 -12.89 -8.49 5.38
C SER A 90 -11.52 -8.93 5.90
N ASN A 91 -10.54 -9.12 5.01
CA ASN A 91 -9.20 -9.51 5.39
C ASN A 91 -8.49 -8.44 6.25
N LEU A 92 -8.58 -7.17 5.87
CA LEU A 92 -7.98 -6.06 6.62
C LEU A 92 -8.59 -5.96 8.03
N ARG A 93 -9.93 -5.98 8.13
CA ARG A 93 -10.64 -5.92 9.42
C ARG A 93 -10.32 -7.11 10.32
N LYS A 94 -10.23 -8.33 9.77
CA LYS A 94 -9.81 -9.54 10.51
C LYS A 94 -8.38 -9.43 11.06
N ASN A 95 -7.52 -8.65 10.42
CA ASN A 95 -6.17 -8.37 10.91
C ASN A 95 -6.12 -7.11 11.79
N GLY A 96 -7.26 -6.53 12.19
CA GLY A 96 -7.30 -5.34 13.02
C GLY A 96 -6.81 -4.06 12.33
N ILE A 97 -6.85 -4.00 11.00
CA ILE A 97 -6.52 -2.80 10.22
C ILE A 97 -7.81 -2.04 9.89
N LYS A 98 -7.81 -0.72 10.11
CA LYS A 98 -8.95 0.14 9.83
C LYS A 98 -9.01 0.46 8.33
N VAL A 99 -10.15 0.17 7.70
CA VAL A 99 -10.46 0.62 6.34
C VAL A 99 -11.13 1.98 6.42
N THR A 100 -10.63 2.97 5.69
CA THR A 100 -11.07 4.37 5.81
C THR A 100 -11.83 4.86 4.58
N ALA A 101 -11.49 4.40 3.39
CA ALA A 101 -12.19 4.78 2.17
C ALA A 101 -12.29 3.64 1.16
N VAL A 102 -13.39 3.65 0.42
CA VAL A 102 -13.63 2.83 -0.77
C VAL A 102 -14.25 3.73 -1.82
N HIS A 103 -13.58 3.89 -2.96
CA HIS A 103 -14.03 4.79 -4.02
C HIS A 103 -13.52 4.37 -5.39
N ASN A 104 -13.81 5.14 -6.42
CA ASN A 104 -13.35 4.91 -7.78
C ASN A 104 -12.65 6.16 -8.31
N HIS A 105 -11.58 5.99 -9.10
CA HIS A 105 -10.84 7.10 -9.73
C HIS A 105 -11.19 7.28 -11.21
N TRP A 106 -11.56 6.19 -11.90
CA TRP A 106 -11.64 6.15 -13.36
C TRP A 106 -13.07 5.90 -13.84
N LEU A 107 -13.48 6.65 -14.87
CA LEU A 107 -14.68 6.41 -15.65
C LEU A 107 -14.35 5.62 -16.92
N PHE A 108 -15.36 4.95 -17.48
CA PHE A 108 -15.27 4.18 -18.74
C PHE A 108 -14.18 3.11 -18.73
N GLU A 109 -14.00 2.52 -17.57
CA GLU A 109 -13.07 1.45 -17.29
C GLU A 109 -13.77 0.09 -17.31
N ASN A 110 -13.02 -0.94 -17.69
CA ASN A 110 -13.55 -2.30 -17.74
C ASN A 110 -12.46 -3.34 -17.41
N PRO A 111 -12.66 -4.26 -16.45
CA PRO A 111 -13.76 -4.31 -15.48
C PRO A 111 -13.78 -3.10 -14.53
N ARG A 112 -14.89 -2.88 -13.80
CA ARG A 112 -15.02 -1.79 -12.82
C ARG A 112 -13.86 -1.84 -11.81
N LEU A 113 -13.09 -0.75 -11.77
CA LEU A 113 -11.99 -0.55 -10.84
C LEU A 113 -12.46 0.22 -9.61
N MET A 114 -12.03 -0.24 -8.44
CA MET A 114 -12.25 0.42 -7.16
C MET A 114 -10.89 0.64 -6.48
N TYR A 115 -10.84 1.54 -5.52
CA TYR A 115 -9.69 1.86 -4.69
C TYR A 115 -10.09 1.69 -3.23
N VAL A 116 -9.22 1.09 -2.43
CA VAL A 116 -9.42 0.92 -1.00
C VAL A 116 -8.23 1.51 -0.28
N HIS A 117 -8.51 2.27 0.77
CA HIS A 117 -7.56 2.93 1.64
C HIS A 117 -7.68 2.38 3.05
N TRP A 118 -6.55 2.19 3.71
CA TRP A 118 -6.51 1.71 5.10
C TRP A 118 -5.36 2.32 5.89
N GLU A 119 -5.54 2.36 7.20
CA GLU A 119 -4.61 2.98 8.14
C GLU A 119 -4.47 2.16 9.42
N SER A 120 -3.33 2.33 10.09
CA SER A 120 -3.09 1.84 11.45
C SER A 120 -1.97 2.65 12.08
N VAL A 121 -2.05 2.92 13.38
CA VAL A 121 -0.85 3.24 14.19
C VAL A 121 -0.30 1.91 14.68
N ASP A 122 0.91 1.51 14.29
CA ASP A 122 1.44 0.18 14.57
C ASP A 122 2.96 0.09 14.45
N ASP A 123 3.56 -1.01 14.93
CA ASP A 123 4.90 -1.40 14.50
C ASP A 123 4.89 -1.62 12.96
N PRO A 124 5.79 -0.97 12.19
CA PRO A 124 5.76 -1.06 10.74
C PRO A 124 5.89 -2.50 10.21
N ILE A 125 6.65 -3.35 10.87
CA ILE A 125 6.85 -4.75 10.45
C ILE A 125 5.60 -5.59 10.71
N ALA A 126 4.94 -5.38 11.85
CA ALA A 126 3.64 -5.99 12.15
C ALA A 126 2.57 -5.55 11.14
N PHE A 127 2.51 -4.25 10.81
CA PHE A 127 1.63 -3.72 9.77
C PHE A 127 1.90 -4.39 8.42
N ALA A 128 3.16 -4.41 7.97
CA ALA A 128 3.56 -5.00 6.69
C ALA A 128 3.11 -6.47 6.58
N ARG A 129 3.30 -7.27 7.63
CA ARG A 129 2.88 -8.68 7.66
C ARG A 129 1.36 -8.84 7.60
N LYS A 130 0.62 -8.03 8.36
CA LYS A 130 -0.87 -8.03 8.35
C LYS A 130 -1.41 -7.64 6.98
N VAL A 131 -0.84 -6.61 6.37
CA VAL A 131 -1.20 -6.16 5.03
C VAL A 131 -0.85 -7.23 3.99
N LYS A 132 0.36 -7.79 4.03
CA LYS A 132 0.80 -8.84 3.08
C LYS A 132 -0.16 -10.02 3.06
N ARG A 133 -0.60 -10.52 4.22
CA ARG A 133 -1.63 -11.57 4.31
C ARG A 133 -2.97 -11.10 3.75
N SER A 134 -3.36 -9.86 4.01
CA SER A 134 -4.65 -9.32 3.59
C SER A 134 -4.77 -9.18 2.07
N ILE A 135 -3.66 -8.83 1.40
CA ILE A 135 -3.59 -8.61 -0.05
C ILE A 135 -3.11 -9.83 -0.83
N ALA A 136 -2.76 -10.96 -0.19
CA ALA A 136 -2.14 -12.12 -0.84
C ALA A 136 -2.96 -12.69 -2.02
N PHE A 137 -4.28 -12.49 -2.01
CA PHE A 137 -5.16 -12.95 -3.09
C PHE A 137 -5.15 -12.05 -4.34
N LEU A 138 -4.50 -10.87 -4.26
CA LEU A 138 -4.38 -9.91 -5.37
C LEU A 138 -3.16 -10.16 -6.25
N GLY A 139 -2.43 -11.26 -6.00
CA GLY A 139 -1.12 -11.56 -6.59
C GLY A 139 0.00 -10.83 -5.89
#